data_AF-F3ZWA8-F1
#
_entry.id   AF-F3ZWA8-F1
#
_cell.length_a   1.000
_cell.length_b   1.000
_cell.length_c   1.000
_cell.angle_alpha   90.00
_cell.angle_beta   90.00
_cell.angle_gamma   90.00
#
_symmetry.space_group_name_H-M   'P 1'
#
loop_
_entity.id
_entity.type
_entity.pdbx_description
1 polymer ?
#
loop_
_entity_poly.entity_id
_entity_poly.type
_entity_poly.pdbx_seq_one_letter_code
_entity_poly.pdbx_strand_id
1 'polypeptide(L)'
;MRIEPGNNAQRIWQVYKNQKMLLAKGKGVPDTAKDGMTLSDEARLFKDIAIAAKAAPDIRQDKVESIKNAINSGLYNIDAGKIAEGIISEIGFDQKA
;
A
#
# COMPACT_ATOMS: atom_id res chain seq x y z
N MET A 1 -57.35 -55.73 17.92
CA MET A 1 -56.16 -54.89 17.60
C MET A 1 -56.58 -53.81 16.62
N ARG A 2 -56.41 -52.53 16.97
CA ARG A 2 -56.74 -51.36 16.13
C ARG A 2 -55.53 -50.43 16.23
N ILE A 3 -54.81 -50.24 15.13
CA ILE A 3 -53.60 -49.42 15.07
C ILE A 3 -54.04 -48.06 14.50
N GLU A 4 -53.88 -46.99 15.28
CA GLU A 4 -54.16 -45.63 14.82
C GLU A 4 -53.08 -45.14 13.84
N PRO A 5 -53.44 -44.41 12.77
CA PRO A 5 -52.47 -43.86 11.84
C PRO A 5 -51.76 -42.66 12.49
N GLY A 6 -50.60 -42.92 13.09
CA GLY A 6 -49.82 -41.95 13.84
C GLY A 6 -49.21 -40.82 13.01
N ASN A 7 -48.97 -39.71 13.73
CA ASN A 7 -48.44 -38.40 13.35
C ASN A 7 -47.00 -38.38 12.76
N ASN A 8 -46.61 -39.47 12.12
CA ASN A 8 -45.23 -39.82 11.77
C ASN A 8 -44.72 -38.96 10.62
N ALA A 9 -45.60 -38.66 9.66
CA ALA A 9 -45.29 -37.82 8.49
C ALA A 9 -44.88 -36.39 8.88
N GLN A 10 -45.48 -35.82 9.93
CA GLN A 10 -45.16 -34.48 10.41
C GLN A 10 -43.77 -34.44 11.07
N ARG A 11 -43.40 -35.49 11.81
CA ARG A 11 -42.07 -35.61 12.43
C ARG A 11 -40.98 -35.79 11.37
N ILE A 12 -41.24 -36.60 10.35
CA ILE A 12 -40.33 -36.79 9.21
C ILE A 12 -40.11 -35.46 8.46
N TRP A 13 -41.17 -34.68 8.27
CA TRP A 13 -41.08 -33.38 7.61
C TRP A 13 -40.23 -32.36 8.41
N GLN A 14 -40.35 -32.35 9.74
CA GLN A 14 -39.54 -31.48 10.59
C GLN A 14 -38.05 -31.86 10.59
N VAL A 15 -37.73 -33.16 10.58
CA VAL A 15 -36.33 -33.65 10.49
C VAL A 15 -35.70 -33.21 9.17
N TYR A 16 -36.42 -33.32 8.05
CA TYR A 16 -35.93 -32.90 6.75
C TYR A 16 -35.65 -31.39 6.68
N LYS A 17 -36.55 -30.57 7.25
CA LYS A 17 -36.35 -29.12 7.36
C LYS A 17 -35.12 -28.77 8.21
N ASN A 18 -34.93 -29.45 9.33
CA ASN A 18 -33.80 -29.21 10.23
C ASN A 18 -32.46 -29.62 9.61
N GLN A 19 -32.42 -30.72 8.85
CA GLN A 19 -31.22 -31.15 8.12
C GLN A 19 -30.81 -30.10 7.05
N LYS A 20 -31.78 -29.55 6.31
CA LYS A 20 -31.51 -28.47 5.34
C LYS A 20 -31.00 -27.19 6.01
N MET A 21 -31.47 -26.87 7.21
CA MET A 21 -30.94 -25.74 7.98
C MET A 21 -29.53 -26.00 8.52
N LEU A 22 -29.19 -27.22 8.94
CA LEU A 22 -27.83 -27.56 9.39
C LEU A 22 -26.82 -27.50 8.24
N LEU A 23 -27.21 -27.96 7.04
CA LEU A 23 -26.40 -27.85 5.82
C LEU A 23 -26.25 -26.38 5.35
N ALA A 24 -27.28 -25.55 5.49
CA ALA A 24 -27.22 -24.12 5.19
C ALA A 24 -26.40 -23.32 6.23
N LYS A 25 -26.36 -23.79 7.48
CA LYS A 25 -25.57 -23.20 8.58
C LYS A 25 -24.10 -23.67 8.57
N GLY A 26 -23.74 -24.58 7.67
CA GLY A 26 -22.38 -25.05 7.43
C GLY A 26 -21.47 -24.10 6.64
N LYS A 27 -21.92 -22.88 6.31
CA LYS A 27 -21.06 -21.80 5.82
C LYS A 27 -20.57 -20.92 6.97
N GLY A 28 -19.81 -21.56 7.85
CA GLY A 28 -18.95 -20.88 8.81
C GLY A 28 -17.66 -21.66 8.83
N VAL A 29 -16.88 -21.57 7.75
CA VAL A 29 -15.45 -21.90 7.85
C VAL A 29 -14.98 -21.07 9.05
N PRO A 30 -14.49 -21.67 10.15
CA PRO A 30 -13.92 -20.89 11.23
C PRO A 30 -12.87 -20.02 10.56
N ASP A 31 -13.00 -18.70 10.72
CA ASP A 31 -12.09 -17.72 10.13
C ASP A 31 -10.68 -18.14 10.57
N THR A 32 -10.01 -18.90 9.70
CA THR A 32 -8.66 -19.39 9.93
C THR A 32 -7.87 -18.13 10.13
N ALA A 33 -7.30 -17.95 11.33
CA ALA A 33 -6.55 -16.76 11.71
C ALA A 33 -5.72 -16.32 10.50
N LYS A 34 -6.20 -15.29 9.80
CA LYS A 34 -5.54 -14.81 8.61
C LYS A 34 -4.34 -14.06 9.14
N ASP A 35 -3.15 -14.54 8.80
CA ASP A 35 -1.93 -13.81 9.10
C ASP A 35 -2.08 -12.39 8.53
N GLY A 36 -2.25 -11.43 9.44
CA GLY A 36 -2.49 -10.04 9.12
C GLY A 36 -1.18 -9.29 9.16
N MET A 37 -0.70 -8.83 8.01
CA MET A 37 0.41 -7.89 7.94
C MET A 37 -0.15 -6.47 7.91
N THR A 38 0.16 -5.67 8.93
CA THR A 38 -0.12 -4.23 8.93
C THR A 38 1.17 -3.48 8.60
N LEU A 39 1.08 -2.48 7.73
CA LEU A 39 2.20 -1.60 7.43
C LEU A 39 2.31 -0.57 8.56
N SER A 40 3.53 -0.26 9.02
CA SER A 40 3.71 0.82 9.98
C SER A 40 3.29 2.16 9.37
N ASP A 41 2.96 3.12 10.22
CA ASP A 41 2.55 4.46 9.78
C ASP A 41 3.68 5.14 8.99
N GLU A 42 4.94 4.94 9.38
CA GLU A 42 6.12 5.45 8.67
C GLU A 42 6.26 4.83 7.29
N ALA A 43 6.03 3.53 7.15
CA ALA A 43 6.11 2.84 5.87
C ALA A 43 5.00 3.29 4.92
N ARG A 44 3.82 3.63 5.46
CA ARG A 44 2.71 4.20 4.68
C ARG A 44 3.06 5.62 4.21
N LEU A 45 3.59 6.46 5.09
CA LEU A 45 4.06 7.80 4.76
C LEU A 45 5.17 7.77 3.69
N PHE A 46 6.14 6.87 3.84
CA PHE A 46 7.23 6.71 2.88
C PHE A 46 6.70 6.34 1.49
N LYS A 47 5.73 5.43 1.42
CA LYS A 47 5.09 5.06 0.15
C LYS A 47 4.46 6.27 -0.52
N ASP A 48 3.73 7.09 0.22
CA ASP A 48 3.06 8.28 -0.32
C ASP A 48 4.08 9.31 -0.83
N ILE A 49 5.17 9.54 -0.08
CA ILE A 49 6.28 10.40 -0.50
C ILE A 49 6.95 9.84 -1.76
N ALA A 50 7.20 8.53 -1.82
CA ALA A 50 7.83 7.89 -2.97
C ALA A 50 6.96 8.01 -4.24
N ILE A 51 5.64 7.90 -4.11
CA ILE A 51 4.71 8.12 -5.22
C ILE A 51 4.76 9.59 -5.67
N ALA A 52 4.68 10.53 -4.73
CA ALA A 52 4.75 11.96 -5.04
C ALA A 52 6.09 12.35 -5.70
N ALA A 53 7.20 11.80 -5.22
CA ALA A 53 8.53 12.01 -5.79
C ALA A 53 8.64 11.48 -7.23
N LYS A 54 8.02 10.33 -7.53
CA LYS A 54 7.95 9.78 -8.90
C LYS A 54 7.04 10.56 -9.82
N ALA A 55 6.00 11.19 -9.29
CA ALA A 55 5.07 12.02 -10.05
C ALA A 55 5.61 13.45 -10.27
N ALA A 56 6.69 13.83 -9.59
CA ALA A 56 7.32 15.11 -9.78
C ALA A 56 7.84 15.25 -11.23
N PRO A 57 7.81 16.47 -11.80
CA PRO A 57 8.31 16.68 -13.15
C PRO A 57 9.81 16.42 -13.23
N ASP A 58 10.26 15.83 -14.35
CA ASP A 58 11.67 15.57 -14.63
C ASP A 58 12.53 16.84 -14.53
N ILE A 59 11.95 17.99 -14.91
CA ILE A 59 12.62 19.29 -14.88
C ILE A 59 11.90 20.21 -13.91
N ARG A 60 12.65 20.67 -12.91
CA ARG A 60 12.26 21.74 -11.99
C ARG A 60 12.42 23.12 -12.65
N GLN A 61 11.40 23.51 -13.43
CA GLN A 61 11.40 24.77 -14.19
C GLN A 61 11.63 26.00 -13.30
N ASP A 62 11.05 26.01 -12.10
CA ASP A 62 11.25 27.03 -11.06
C ASP A 62 12.74 27.28 -10.76
N LYS A 63 13.50 26.20 -10.55
CA LYS A 63 14.93 26.26 -10.25
C LYS A 63 15.70 26.74 -11.47
N VAL A 64 15.36 26.24 -12.66
CA VAL A 64 16.02 26.61 -13.91
C VAL A 64 15.84 28.11 -14.20
N GLU A 65 14.63 28.63 -14.08
CA GLU A 65 14.32 30.05 -14.29
C GLU A 65 15.04 30.93 -13.27
N SER A 66 15.05 30.54 -11.99
CA SER A 66 15.77 31.30 -10.95
C SER A 66 17.26 31.45 -11.25
N ILE A 67 17.91 30.36 -11.71
CA ILE A 67 19.33 30.36 -12.05
C ILE A 67 19.57 31.19 -13.32
N LYS A 68 18.75 31.03 -14.35
CA LYS A 68 18.83 31.84 -15.58
C LYS A 68 18.73 33.33 -15.27
N ASN A 69 17.80 33.72 -14.42
CA ASN A 69 17.62 35.11 -14.02
C ASN A 69 18.83 35.64 -13.22
N ALA A 70 19.38 34.84 -12.30
CA ALA A 70 20.59 35.20 -11.58
C ALA A 70 21.79 35.40 -12.52
N ILE A 71 21.94 34.56 -13.55
CA ILE A 71 23.00 34.68 -14.56
C ILE A 71 22.79 35.96 -15.38
N ASN A 72 21.59 36.18 -15.91
CA ASN A 72 21.27 37.34 -16.75
C ASN A 72 21.41 38.68 -16.02
N SER A 73 21.11 38.71 -14.71
CA SER A 73 21.26 39.90 -13.87
C SER A 73 22.69 40.12 -13.37
N GLY A 74 23.62 39.19 -13.66
CA GLY A 74 25.00 39.24 -13.15
C GLY A 74 25.12 38.96 -11.65
N LEU A 75 24.05 38.48 -11.00
CA LEU A 75 24.01 38.15 -9.58
C LEU A 75 24.39 36.70 -9.27
N TYR A 76 24.69 35.91 -10.30
CA TYR A 76 25.16 34.55 -10.14
C TYR A 76 26.61 34.52 -9.64
N ASN A 77 26.78 34.23 -8.35
CA ASN A 77 28.10 34.10 -7.75
C ASN A 77 28.74 32.74 -8.06
N ILE A 78 29.91 32.75 -8.69
CA ILE A 78 30.68 31.54 -8.98
C ILE A 78 31.55 31.20 -7.78
N ASP A 79 31.30 30.04 -7.17
CA ASP A 79 32.05 29.53 -6.04
C ASP A 79 33.03 28.44 -6.51
N ALA A 80 34.33 28.74 -6.44
CA ALA A 80 35.38 27.81 -6.84
C ALA A 80 35.38 26.52 -6.00
N GLY A 81 34.97 26.59 -4.73
CA GLY A 81 34.85 25.42 -3.86
C GLY A 81 33.78 24.45 -4.35
N LYS A 82 32.61 24.97 -4.75
CA LYS A 82 31.52 24.17 -5.32
C LYS A 82 31.88 23.54 -6.67
N ILE A 83 32.71 24.22 -7.47
CA ILE A 83 33.22 23.66 -8.72
C ILE A 83 34.13 22.47 -8.42
N ALA A 84 35.08 22.64 -7.49
CA ALA A 84 35.99 21.57 -7.09
C ALA A 84 35.23 20.39 -6.47
N GLU A 85 34.24 20.65 -5.61
CA GLU A 85 33.35 19.64 -5.03
C GLU A 85 32.63 18.85 -6.13
N GLY A 86 32.04 19.54 -7.13
CA GLY A 86 31.37 18.89 -8.26
C GLY A 86 32.30 18.01 -9.10
N ILE A 87 33.55 18.46 -9.32
CA ILE A 87 34.57 17.66 -10.02
C ILE A 87 34.92 16.41 -9.21
N ILE A 88 35.14 16.55 -7.90
CA ILE A 88 35.52 15.45 -7.01
C ILE A 88 34.36 14.44 -6.87
N SER A 89 33.12 14.91 -6.77
CA SER A 89 31.93 14.05 -6.65
C SER A 89 31.69 13.23 -7.92
N GLU A 90 31.88 13.81 -9.11
CA GLU A 90 31.70 13.12 -10.39
C GLU A 90 32.83 12.11 -10.67
N ILE A 91 34.05 12.40 -10.22
CA ILE A 91 35.20 11.49 -10.37
C ILE A 91 35.12 10.31 -9.38
N GLY A 92 34.20 10.33 -8.41
CA GLY A 92 33.97 9.25 -7.45
C GLY A 92 35.08 9.14 -6.39
N PHE A 93 35.75 10.26 -6.06
CA PHE A 93 36.96 10.21 -5.25
C PHE A 93 36.74 9.84 -3.76
N ASP A 94 35.52 9.92 -3.21
CA ASP A 94 35.25 9.34 -1.89
C ASP A 94 33.75 9.21 -1.56
N GLN A 95 33.28 7.97 -1.40
CA GLN A 95 32.25 7.62 -0.41
C GLN A 95 32.57 6.23 0.15
N LYS A 96 33.70 6.09 0.85
CA LYS A 96 33.90 5.08 1.88
C LYS A 96 34.66 5.68 3.06
N ALA A 97 33.91 6.34 3.95
CA ALA A 97 34.20 6.46 5.37
C ALA A 97 32.89 6.54 6.15
#